data_AF-A0A8G2CM37-F1
#
_entry.id   AF-A0A8G2CM37-F1
#
_cell.length_a   1.000
_cell.length_b   1.000
_cell.length_c   1.000
_cell.angle_alpha   90.00
_cell.angle_beta   90.00
_cell.angle_gamma   90.00
#
_symmetry.space_group_name_H-M   'P 1'
#
loop_
_entity.id
_entity.type
_entity.pdbx_description
1 polymer ?
#
loop_
_entity_poly.entity_id
_entity_poly.type
_entity_poly.pdbx_seq_one_letter_code
_entity_poly.pdbx_strand_id
1 'polypeptide(L)'
;MRFIIALLCLIPLAGCGLGAGADLGVTAGANVLAITTIHRTIPDAVISLVTGKDCSMVRLDQNKSYCRHPHPLPPPVPYCTQTLGNATCWADPSQLPDHAPQVAAGPYQLSPLQLANRDRSWP
;
A
#
# COMPACT_ATOMS: atom_id res chain seq x y z
N MET A 1 -46.71 8.50 3.19
CA MET A 1 -46.24 8.69 1.79
C MET A 1 -45.79 10.12 1.47
N ARG A 2 -46.57 11.17 1.81
CA ARG A 2 -46.18 12.57 1.55
C ARG A 2 -44.90 13.04 2.28
N PHE A 3 -44.69 12.60 3.52
CA PHE A 3 -43.47 12.89 4.29
C PHE A 3 -42.20 12.19 3.76
N ILE A 4 -42.35 11.01 3.16
CA ILE A 4 -41.22 10.24 2.61
C ILE A 4 -40.70 10.89 1.33
N ILE A 5 -41.59 11.44 0.50
CA ILE A 5 -41.24 12.18 -0.71
C ILE A 5 -40.52 13.50 -0.35
N ALA A 6 -40.97 14.18 0.71
CA ALA A 6 -40.29 15.37 1.21
C ALA A 6 -38.87 15.08 1.75
N LEU A 7 -38.69 13.93 2.44
CA LEU A 7 -37.39 13.48 2.94
C LEU A 7 -36.45 13.08 1.80
N LEU A 8 -36.96 12.41 0.76
CA LEU A 8 -36.19 11.97 -0.41
C LEU A 8 -35.73 13.13 -1.31
N CYS A 9 -36.53 14.20 -1.39
CA CYS A 9 -36.20 15.43 -2.13
C CYS A 9 -35.25 16.38 -1.39
N LEU A 10 -35.04 16.21 -0.08
CA LEU A 10 -34.10 17.04 0.69
C LEU A 10 -32.64 16.58 0.56
N ILE A 11 -32.40 15.31 0.21
CA ILE A 11 -31.06 14.73 0.03
C ILE A 11 -30.25 15.41 -1.09
N PRO A 12 -30.82 15.75 -2.27
CA PRO A 12 -30.06 16.45 -3.31
C PRO A 12 -29.83 17.95 -3.01
N LEU A 13 -30.61 18.58 -2.11
CA LEU A 13 -30.44 20.02 -1.81
C LEU A 13 -29.24 20.33 -0.90
N ALA A 14 -28.71 19.36 -0.17
CA ALA A 14 -27.43 19.51 0.55
C ALA A 14 -26.21 19.58 -0.40
N GLY A 15 -26.38 19.27 -1.69
CA GLY A 15 -25.30 19.32 -2.69
C GLY A 15 -25.07 20.70 -3.34
N CYS A 16 -26.03 21.63 -3.25
CA CYS A 16 -25.96 22.95 -3.91
C CYS A 16 -25.58 24.10 -2.95
N GLY A 17 -24.79 23.80 -1.92
CA GLY A 17 -24.26 24.76 -0.95
C GLY A 17 -22.73 24.86 -0.95
N LEU A 18 -22.07 24.51 -2.05
CA LEU A 18 -20.63 24.72 -2.31
C LEU A 18 -20.34 26.23 -2.51
N GLY A 19 -20.63 27.03 -1.49
CA GLY A 19 -20.31 28.45 -1.41
C GLY A 19 -18.86 28.63 -0.98
N ALA A 20 -18.12 29.41 -1.75
CA ALA A 20 -16.67 29.68 -1.74
C ALA A 20 -16.03 30.21 -0.42
N GLY A 21 -16.38 29.68 0.74
CA GLY A 21 -15.75 30.09 2.01
C GLY A 21 -15.99 29.19 3.23
N ALA A 22 -17.08 28.40 3.26
CA ALA A 22 -17.34 27.47 4.37
C ALA A 22 -16.65 26.10 4.17
N ASP A 23 -16.31 25.77 2.94
CA ASP A 23 -15.80 24.45 2.56
C ASP A 23 -14.33 24.28 2.94
N LEU A 24 -13.53 25.36 2.96
CA LEU A 24 -12.10 25.28 3.25
C LEU A 24 -11.82 24.85 4.70
N GLY A 25 -12.64 25.23 5.68
CA GLY A 25 -12.42 24.86 7.08
C GLY A 25 -12.81 23.41 7.40
N VAL A 26 -13.97 22.98 6.90
CA VAL A 26 -14.49 21.63 7.16
C VAL A 26 -13.77 20.59 6.31
N THR A 27 -13.52 20.86 5.02
CA THR A 27 -12.78 19.91 4.17
C THR A 27 -11.29 19.89 4.51
N ALA A 28 -10.65 21.02 4.84
CA ALA A 28 -9.27 20.99 5.31
C ALA A 28 -9.17 20.28 6.67
N GLY A 29 -10.09 20.55 7.61
CA GLY A 29 -10.15 19.84 8.88
C GLY A 29 -10.33 18.33 8.71
N ALA A 30 -11.27 17.91 7.85
CA ALA A 30 -11.52 16.51 7.56
C ALA A 30 -10.33 15.84 6.83
N ASN A 31 -9.66 16.55 5.93
CA ASN A 31 -8.44 16.06 5.29
C ASN A 31 -7.26 15.96 6.26
N VAL A 32 -7.09 16.90 7.18
CA VAL A 32 -6.07 16.84 8.24
C VAL A 32 -6.33 15.63 9.14
N LEU A 33 -7.58 15.43 9.57
CA LEU A 33 -7.97 14.26 10.35
C LEU A 33 -7.76 12.95 9.56
N ALA A 34 -8.06 12.94 8.26
CA ALA A 34 -7.80 11.78 7.41
C ALA A 34 -6.29 11.51 7.29
N ILE A 35 -5.45 12.53 7.15
CA ILE A 35 -3.99 12.36 7.10
C ILE A 35 -3.45 11.83 8.44
N THR A 36 -4.00 12.22 9.58
CA THR A 36 -3.53 11.72 10.88
C THR A 36 -4.03 10.30 11.17
N THR A 37 -5.20 9.91 10.65
CA THR A 37 -5.82 8.60 10.93
C THR A 37 -5.50 7.52 9.89
N ILE A 38 -5.60 7.86 8.60
CA ILE A 38 -5.39 6.94 7.48
C ILE A 38 -4.19 7.33 6.60
N HIS A 39 -3.44 8.37 6.96
CA HIS A 39 -2.27 8.87 6.22
C HIS A 39 -2.55 9.28 4.76
N ARG A 40 -3.80 9.68 4.48
CA ARG A 40 -4.29 10.08 3.16
C ARG A 40 -5.31 11.19 3.29
N THR A 41 -5.51 11.94 2.20
CA THR A 41 -6.67 12.84 2.11
C THR A 41 -7.93 12.04 1.76
N ILE A 42 -9.11 12.62 1.99
CA ILE A 42 -10.39 12.02 1.61
C ILE A 42 -10.46 11.73 0.10
N PRO A 43 -10.10 12.65 -0.82
CA PRO A 43 -10.12 12.33 -2.26
C PRO A 43 -9.14 11.21 -2.63
N ASP A 44 -7.99 11.12 -1.96
CA ASP A 44 -7.03 10.03 -2.20
C ASP A 44 -7.59 8.65 -1.81
N ALA A 45 -8.39 8.59 -0.73
CA ALA A 45 -9.05 7.36 -0.31
C ALA A 45 -10.09 6.89 -1.35
N VAL A 46 -10.85 7.83 -1.92
CA VAL A 46 -11.81 7.53 -3.02
C VAL A 46 -11.07 7.04 -4.25
N ILE A 47 -10.00 7.72 -4.67
CA ILE A 47 -9.21 7.31 -5.84
C ILE A 47 -8.57 5.95 -5.60
N SER A 48 -8.06 5.69 -4.40
CA SER A 48 -7.48 4.40 -4.05
C SER A 48 -8.51 3.27 -4.11
N LEU A 49 -9.72 3.52 -3.63
CA LEU A 49 -10.83 2.56 -3.67
C LEU A 49 -11.27 2.24 -5.11
N VAL A 50 -11.41 3.27 -5.95
CA VAL A 50 -11.86 3.12 -7.35
C VAL A 50 -10.80 2.46 -8.22
N THR A 51 -9.53 2.80 -8.04
CA THR A 51 -8.43 2.28 -8.87
C THR A 51 -7.87 0.97 -8.35
N GLY A 52 -8.16 0.59 -7.10
CA GLY A 52 -7.53 -0.52 -6.40
C GLY A 52 -6.02 -0.32 -6.15
N LYS A 53 -5.50 0.89 -6.40
CA LYS A 53 -4.09 1.25 -6.21
C LYS A 53 -3.95 2.09 -4.96
N ASP A 54 -2.79 1.98 -4.33
CA ASP A 54 -2.45 2.79 -3.17
C ASP A 54 -2.00 4.20 -3.65
N CYS A 55 -2.92 5.16 -3.73
CA CYS A 55 -2.66 6.53 -4.18
C CYS A 55 -2.79 7.54 -3.04
N SER A 56 -1.89 8.52 -2.95
CA SER A 56 -1.96 9.57 -1.93
C SER A 56 -1.14 10.82 -2.28
N MET A 57 -1.65 11.99 -1.90
CA MET A 57 -0.96 13.27 -2.02
C MET A 57 0.23 13.39 -1.06
N VAL A 58 0.17 12.75 0.11
CA VAL A 58 1.29 12.69 1.08
C VAL A 58 2.53 12.04 0.47
N ARG A 59 2.36 11.03 -0.39
CA ARG A 59 3.49 10.44 -1.14
C ARG A 59 4.10 11.43 -2.11
N LEU A 60 3.27 12.25 -2.76
CA LEU A 60 3.73 13.26 -3.70
C LEU A 60 4.56 14.33 -2.98
N ASP A 61 4.15 14.73 -1.78
CA ASP A 61 4.91 15.63 -0.89
C ASP A 61 6.28 15.04 -0.49
N GLN A 62 6.34 13.71 -0.29
CA GLN A 62 7.59 12.97 -0.06
C GLN A 62 8.43 12.75 -1.33
N ASN A 63 8.15 13.48 -2.42
CA ASN A 63 8.82 13.33 -3.72
C ASN A 63 8.74 11.90 -4.30
N LYS A 64 7.64 11.19 -4.00
CA LYS A 64 7.32 9.87 -4.57
C LYS A 64 6.21 10.00 -5.61
N SER A 65 6.02 8.96 -6.41
CA SER A 65 4.87 8.87 -7.30
C SER A 65 3.54 8.86 -6.53
N TYR A 66 2.54 9.54 -7.10
CA TYR A 66 1.19 9.67 -6.53
C TYR A 66 0.59 8.31 -6.16
N CYS A 67 0.61 7.36 -7.09
CA CYS A 67 0.24 5.98 -6.84
C CYS A 67 1.48 5.10 -6.61
N ARG A 68 1.41 4.23 -5.59
CA ARG A 68 2.43 3.24 -5.28
C ARG A 68 2.64 2.33 -6.48
N HIS A 69 3.90 2.20 -6.88
CA HIS A 69 4.28 1.24 -7.90
C HIS A 69 4.37 -0.16 -7.28
N PRO A 70 4.07 -1.23 -8.04
CA PRO A 70 4.35 -2.59 -7.60
C PRO A 70 5.82 -2.70 -7.18
N HIS A 71 6.08 -3.27 -6.01
CA HIS A 71 7.46 -3.57 -5.62
C HIS A 71 8.02 -4.64 -6.56
N PRO A 72 9.24 -4.48 -7.10
CA PRO A 72 9.87 -5.55 -7.85
C PRO A 72 10.02 -6.77 -6.93
N LEU A 73 9.94 -7.98 -7.50
CA LEU A 73 10.20 -9.19 -6.72
C LEU A 73 11.62 -9.12 -6.13
N PRO A 74 11.81 -9.57 -4.88
CA PRO A 74 13.15 -9.68 -4.33
C PRO A 74 14.00 -10.60 -5.22
N PRO A 75 15.28 -10.27 -5.43
CA PRO A 75 16.16 -11.13 -6.19
C PRO A 75 16.25 -12.51 -5.51
N PRO A 76 16.47 -13.59 -6.29
CA PRO A 76 16.67 -14.90 -5.72
C PRO A 76 17.87 -14.86 -4.75
N VAL A 77 17.61 -15.37 -3.56
CA VAL A 77 18.57 -15.43 -2.47
C VAL A 77 19.60 -16.51 -2.76
N PRO A 78 20.91 -16.21 -2.67
CA PRO A 78 21.95 -17.16 -3.04
C PRO A 78 22.03 -18.32 -2.05
N TYR A 79 22.39 -19.51 -2.55
CA TYR A 79 22.62 -20.68 -1.72
C TYR A 79 24.04 -20.62 -1.14
N CYS A 80 24.18 -20.33 0.15
CA CYS A 80 25.49 -20.17 0.78
C CYS A 80 25.80 -21.34 1.71
N THR A 81 26.98 -21.94 1.58
CA THR A 81 27.47 -23.05 2.41
C THR A 81 28.64 -22.62 3.28
N GLN A 82 28.81 -23.28 4.41
CA GLN A 82 29.94 -23.02 5.31
C GLN A 82 31.19 -23.71 4.74
N THR A 83 32.26 -22.95 4.53
CA THR A 83 33.60 -23.51 4.25
C THR A 83 34.55 -23.26 5.42
N LEU A 84 35.79 -23.76 5.36
CA LEU A 84 36.77 -23.64 6.44
C LEU A 84 37.09 -22.19 6.85
N GLY A 85 36.92 -21.22 5.93
CA GLY A 85 37.26 -19.82 6.18
C GLY A 85 36.05 -18.88 6.25
N ASN A 86 35.16 -18.94 5.26
CA ASN A 86 34.00 -18.05 5.16
C ASN A 86 32.84 -18.77 4.45
N ALA A 87 31.63 -18.23 4.54
CA ALA A 87 30.52 -18.70 3.73
C ALA A 87 30.80 -18.45 2.24
N THR A 88 30.62 -19.49 1.42
CA THR A 88 30.71 -19.39 -0.04
C THR A 88 29.31 -19.49 -0.62
N CYS A 89 28.92 -18.48 -1.40
CA CYS A 89 27.60 -18.39 -2.01
C CYS A 89 27.65 -18.84 -3.47
N TRP A 90 26.70 -19.69 -3.83
CA TRP A 90 26.59 -20.33 -5.13
C TRP A 90 25.36 -19.80 -5.86
N ALA A 91 25.49 -19.59 -7.16
CA ALA A 91 24.39 -19.20 -8.04
C ALA A 91 23.49 -20.40 -8.37
N ASP A 92 24.09 -21.58 -8.53
CA ASP A 92 23.40 -22.83 -8.82
C ASP A 92 23.77 -23.89 -7.77
N PRO A 93 22.83 -24.34 -6.92
CA PRO A 93 23.09 -25.33 -5.90
C PRO A 93 23.39 -26.74 -6.45
N SER A 94 23.05 -27.01 -7.72
CA SER A 94 23.31 -28.32 -8.35
C SER A 94 24.80 -28.55 -8.66
N GLN A 95 25.59 -27.46 -8.72
CA GLN A 95 27.02 -27.51 -9.00
C GLN A 95 27.89 -27.65 -7.74
N LEU A 96 27.28 -27.80 -6.56
CA LEU A 96 28.05 -28.00 -5.34
C LEU A 96 28.69 -29.39 -5.30
N PRO A 97 30.01 -29.51 -5.07
CA PRO A 97 30.72 -30.79 -5.07
C PRO A 97 30.18 -31.80 -4.05
N ASP A 98 29.84 -31.34 -2.85
CA ASP A 98 29.48 -32.20 -1.71
C ASP A 98 28.03 -32.00 -1.24
N HIS A 99 27.23 -31.20 -1.95
CA HIS A 99 25.88 -30.79 -1.53
C HIS A 99 25.79 -30.37 -0.05
N ALA A 100 26.81 -29.65 0.42
CA ALA A 100 26.89 -29.19 1.80
C ALA A 100 25.65 -28.35 2.18
N PRO A 101 25.15 -28.46 3.42
CA PRO A 101 23.95 -27.75 3.84
C PRO A 101 24.18 -26.23 3.85
N GLN A 102 23.10 -25.50 3.55
CA GLN A 102 23.09 -24.05 3.60
C GLN A 102 23.31 -23.52 5.02
N VAL A 103 23.98 -22.37 5.12
CA VAL A 103 24.17 -21.63 6.38
C VAL A 103 22.89 -20.92 6.79
N ALA A 104 22.10 -20.45 5.83
CA ALA A 104 20.89 -19.70 6.10
C ALA A 104 19.77 -20.63 6.63
N ALA A 105 19.31 -20.38 7.86
CA ALA A 105 18.16 -21.08 8.45
C ALA A 105 16.80 -20.44 8.09
N GLY A 106 16.79 -19.42 7.22
CA GLY A 106 15.59 -18.66 6.85
C GLY A 106 14.91 -19.15 5.56
N PRO A 107 13.63 -18.80 5.34
CA PRO A 107 12.92 -19.13 4.12
C PRO A 107 13.47 -18.33 2.93
N TYR A 108 13.64 -19.00 1.79
CA TYR A 108 14.13 -18.36 0.56
C TYR A 108 13.05 -17.61 -0.22
N GLN A 109 11.79 -17.85 0.12
CA GLN A 109 10.64 -17.21 -0.49
C GLN A 109 9.71 -16.73 0.60
N LEU A 110 9.03 -15.62 0.33
CA LEU A 110 7.94 -15.17 1.17
C LEU A 110 6.83 -16.23 1.14
N SER A 111 6.24 -16.54 2.30
CA SER A 111 5.05 -17.38 2.38
C SER A 111 3.87 -16.72 1.66
N PRO A 112 2.82 -17.46 1.27
CA PRO A 112 1.64 -16.87 0.65
C PRO A 112 1.02 -15.73 1.47
N LEU A 113 1.03 -15.85 2.81
CA LEU A 113 0.56 -14.79 3.71
C LEU A 113 1.46 -13.56 3.68
N GLN A 114 2.78 -13.75 3.60
CA GLN A 114 3.73 -12.66 3.49
C GLN A 114 3.65 -11.94 2.14
N LEU A 115 3.45 -12.67 1.03
CA LEU A 115 3.15 -12.08 -0.28
C LEU A 115 1.84 -11.27 -0.21
N ALA A 116 0.78 -11.85 0.34
CA ALA A 116 -0.50 -11.17 0.47
C ALA A 116 -0.40 -9.89 1.31
N ASN A 117 0.39 -9.90 2.38
CA ASN A 117 0.62 -8.70 3.19
C ASN A 117 1.48 -7.65 2.46
N ARG A 118 2.49 -8.08 1.70
CA ARG A 118 3.30 -7.19 0.84
C ARG A 118 2.45 -6.52 -0.22
N ASP A 119 1.58 -7.29 -0.87
CA ASP A 119 0.76 -6.84 -1.99
C ASP A 119 -0.54 -6.19 -1.55
N ARG A 120 -0.84 -6.20 -0.25
CA ARG A 120 -2.03 -5.56 0.31
C ARG A 120 -2.09 -4.10 -0.15
N SER A 121 -3.16 -3.79 -0.86
CA SER A 121 -3.62 -2.42 -1.07
C SER A 121 -4.46 -2.00 0.13
N TRP A 122 -4.55 -0.69 0.33
CA TRP A 122 -5.46 -0.08 1.30
C TRP A 122 -6.91 -0.53 1.02
N PRO A 123 -7.77 -0.73 2.04
CA PRO A 123 -7.72 -0.23 3.42
C PRO A 123 -6.60 -0.76 4.32
#